data_AF-A0A2D7V766-F1
#
_entry.id   AF-A0A2D7V766-F1
#
_cell.length_a   1.000
_cell.length_b   1.000
_cell.length_c   1.000
_cell.angle_alpha   90.00
_cell.angle_beta   90.00
_cell.angle_gamma   90.00
#
_symmetry.space_group_name_H-M   'P 1'
#
loop_
_entity.id
_entity.type
_entity.pdbx_description
1 polymer ?
#
loop_
_entity_poly.entity_id
_entity_poly.type
_entity_poly.pdbx_seq_one_letter_code
_entity_poly.pdbx_strand_id
1 'polypeptide(L)'
;MNLSKDTLEKIDAVISRYPEKRSASLMVIHLVQDELGAIDLEACEWIAQKLELQPINVRELITFYPMLREQPWGKKHVRVCRTLPCALRGSYATCKTLEKKLGVKEGHVSENGEYSLEFMECLADCGEGPV
;
A
#
# COMPACT_ATOMS: atom_id res chain seq x y z
N MET A 1 -10.06 7.36 15.89
CA MET A 1 -9.40 6.23 15.20
C MET A 1 -9.14 5.13 16.22
N ASN A 2 -9.48 3.87 15.89
CA ASN A 2 -9.29 2.72 16.78
C ASN A 2 -8.25 1.77 16.16
N LEU A 3 -6.99 1.89 16.59
CA LEU A 3 -5.93 0.90 16.31
C LEU A 3 -5.85 -0.11 17.44
N SER A 4 -5.51 -1.34 17.10
CA SER A 4 -5.27 -2.42 18.05
C SER A 4 -4.07 -2.11 18.94
N LYS A 5 -4.07 -2.69 20.13
CA LYS A 5 -2.96 -2.55 21.08
C LYS A 5 -1.63 -3.02 20.47
N ASP A 6 -1.67 -4.13 19.72
CA ASP A 6 -0.49 -4.68 19.04
C ASP A 6 0.11 -3.70 18.02
N THR A 7 -0.74 -3.06 17.21
CA THR A 7 -0.27 -2.03 16.25
C THR A 7 0.30 -0.81 16.95
N LEU A 8 -0.32 -0.36 18.05
CA LEU A 8 0.22 0.77 18.83
C LEU A 8 1.60 0.44 19.41
N GLU A 9 1.79 -0.77 19.95
CA GLU A 9 3.09 -1.24 20.46
C GLU A 9 4.15 -1.31 19.34
N LYS A 10 3.77 -1.80 18.15
CA LYS A 10 4.65 -1.81 16.96
C LYS A 10 5.03 -0.40 16.51
N ILE A 11 4.07 0.54 16.51
CA ILE A 11 4.31 1.94 16.15
C ILE A 11 5.34 2.56 17.11
N ASP A 12 5.16 2.37 18.42
CA ASP A 12 6.08 2.92 19.42
C ASP A 12 7.49 2.31 19.29
N ALA A 13 7.57 0.98 19.05
CA ALA A 13 8.84 0.29 18.81
C ALA A 13 9.53 0.67 17.50
N VAL A 14 8.79 1.15 16.50
CA VAL A 14 9.35 1.68 15.25
C VAL A 14 9.86 3.09 15.46
N ILE A 15 9.08 3.95 16.12
CA ILE A 15 9.47 5.34 16.40
C ILE A 15 10.78 5.37 17.19
N SER A 16 10.95 4.49 18.19
CA SER A 16 12.14 4.44 19.03
C SER A 16 13.44 4.05 18.28
N ARG A 17 13.36 3.57 17.03
CA ARG A 17 14.54 3.21 16.21
C ARG A 17 15.19 4.42 15.58
N TYR A 18 14.51 5.56 15.56
CA TYR A 18 14.98 6.77 14.89
C TYR A 18 15.29 7.86 15.91
N PRO A 19 16.39 8.62 15.71
CA PRO A 19 16.69 9.78 16.56
C PRO A 19 15.63 10.89 16.38
N GLU A 20 15.08 11.03 15.18
CA GLU A 20 14.06 12.00 14.82
C GLU A 20 12.75 11.28 14.50
N LYS A 21 11.64 11.67 15.15
CA LYS A 21 10.32 11.04 14.93
C LYS A 21 9.88 11.10 13.47
N ARG A 22 10.19 12.19 12.77
CA ARG A 22 9.89 12.37 11.35
C ARG A 22 10.42 11.22 10.48
N SER A 23 11.58 10.67 10.81
CA SER A 23 12.18 9.57 10.04
C SER A 23 11.38 8.26 10.12
N ALA A 24 10.52 8.11 11.12
CA ALA A 24 9.64 6.96 11.27
C ALA A 24 8.35 7.04 10.42
N SER A 25 8.09 8.18 9.75
CA SER A 25 6.79 8.47 9.12
C SER A 25 6.31 7.38 8.18
N LEU A 26 7.16 6.96 7.23
CA LEU A 26 6.78 5.94 6.25
C LEU A 26 6.40 4.60 6.92
N MET A 27 7.17 4.20 7.93
CA MET A 27 6.91 2.95 8.65
C MET A 27 5.64 3.00 9.48
N VAL A 28 5.36 4.14 10.14
CA VAL A 28 4.10 4.33 10.87
C VAL A 28 2.92 4.33 9.92
N ILE A 29 3.00 5.02 8.77
CA ILE A 29 1.93 5.01 7.77
C ILE A 29 1.67 3.58 7.27
N HIS A 30 2.72 2.78 7.03
CA HIS A 30 2.56 1.38 6.64
C HIS A 30 1.81 0.55 7.69
N LEU A 31 2.14 0.69 8.98
CA LEU A 31 1.45 -0.03 10.06
C LEU A 31 -0.02 0.37 10.17
N VAL A 32 -0.33 1.66 10.04
CA VAL A 32 -1.71 2.14 10.07
C VAL A 32 -2.49 1.63 8.85
N GLN A 33 -1.89 1.65 7.65
CA GLN A 33 -2.53 1.16 6.44
C GLN A 33 -2.76 -0.36 6.48
N ASP A 34 -1.86 -1.13 7.09
CA ASP A 34 -2.00 -2.59 7.20
C ASP A 34 -3.22 -2.96 8.07
N GLU A 35 -3.48 -2.21 9.14
CA GLU A 35 -4.64 -2.45 9.99
C GLU A 35 -5.95 -1.88 9.42
N LEU A 36 -5.93 -0.65 8.90
CA LEU A 36 -7.15 0.04 8.44
C LEU A 36 -7.47 -0.20 6.96
N GLY A 37 -6.53 -0.75 6.19
CA GLY A 37 -6.61 -0.94 4.74
C GLY A 37 -6.30 0.30 3.90
N ALA A 38 -6.46 1.50 4.47
CA ALA A 38 -6.18 2.79 3.84
C ALA A 38 -5.92 3.89 4.88
N ILE A 39 -5.42 5.03 4.42
CA ILE A 39 -5.14 6.21 5.23
C ILE A 39 -6.09 7.33 4.84
N ASP A 40 -7.21 7.42 5.56
CA ASP A 40 -8.14 8.55 5.42
C ASP A 40 -7.62 9.81 6.14
N LEU A 41 -8.42 10.87 6.15
CA LEU A 41 -8.05 12.14 6.75
C LEU A 41 -7.84 12.01 8.27
N GLU A 42 -8.68 11.24 8.96
CA GLU A 42 -8.57 11.03 10.41
C GLU A 42 -7.28 10.29 10.76
N ALA A 43 -6.93 9.25 9.99
CA ALA A 43 -5.68 8.52 10.13
C ALA A 43 -4.47 9.41 9.84
N CYS A 44 -4.54 10.24 8.80
CA CYS A 44 -3.48 11.20 8.47
C CYS A 44 -3.22 12.19 9.63
N GLU A 45 -4.28 12.78 10.20
CA GLU A 45 -4.18 13.70 11.33
C GLU A 45 -3.62 13.03 12.58
N TRP A 46 -4.07 11.81 12.87
CA TRP A 46 -3.55 11.05 14.01
C TRP A 46 -2.07 10.72 13.87
N ILE A 47 -1.62 10.28 12.68
CA ILE A 47 -0.20 9.99 12.42
C ILE A 47 0.64 11.26 12.62
N ALA A 48 0.14 12.40 12.12
CA ALA A 48 0.82 13.68 12.29
C ALA A 48 0.96 14.04 13.76
N GLN A 49 -0.11 13.89 14.56
CA GLN A 49 -0.06 14.12 16.00
C GLN A 49 0.91 13.17 16.70
N LYS A 50 0.89 11.87 16.37
CA LYS A 50 1.77 10.85 16.98
C LYS A 50 3.25 11.14 16.74
N LEU A 51 3.58 11.71 15.58
CA LEU A 51 4.95 12.03 15.16
C LEU A 51 5.35 13.49 15.42
N GLU A 52 4.46 14.30 16.01
CA GLU A 52 4.66 15.74 16.23
C GLU A 52 4.96 16.51 14.92
N LEU A 53 4.24 16.16 13.86
CA LEU A 53 4.32 16.77 12.53
C LEU A 53 3.05 17.55 12.18
N GLN A 54 3.13 18.34 11.10
CA GLN A 54 1.94 18.91 10.49
C GLN A 54 1.25 17.85 9.60
N PRO A 55 -0.09 17.81 9.54
CA PRO A 55 -0.83 16.88 8.67
C PRO A 55 -0.37 16.90 7.21
N ILE A 56 0.04 18.06 6.69
CA ILE A 56 0.56 18.19 5.33
C ILE A 56 1.82 17.34 5.09
N ASN A 57 2.69 17.19 6.09
CA ASN A 57 3.91 16.38 5.94
C ASN A 57 3.60 14.89 5.80
N VAL A 58 2.51 14.41 6.39
CA VAL A 58 2.05 13.03 6.24
C VAL A 58 1.34 12.87 4.90
N ARG A 59 0.48 13.82 4.54
CA ARG A 59 -0.24 13.83 3.25
C ARG A 59 0.71 13.82 2.05
N GLU A 60 1.80 14.59 2.10
CA GLU A 60 2.85 14.58 1.09
C GLU A 60 3.44 13.18 0.85
N LEU A 61 3.63 12.38 1.90
CA LEU A 61 4.15 11.02 1.76
C LEU A 61 3.09 10.09 1.15
N ILE A 62 1.83 10.19 1.60
CA ILE A 62 0.73 9.36 1.09
C ILE A 62 0.54 9.58 -0.42
N THR A 63 0.63 10.83 -0.89
CA THR A 63 0.47 11.15 -2.31
C THR A 63 1.73 10.88 -3.13
N PHE A 64 2.91 10.86 -2.51
CA PHE A 64 4.18 10.62 -3.19
C PHE A 64 4.46 9.13 -3.42
N TYR A 65 4.19 8.27 -2.44
CA TYR A 65 4.49 6.83 -2.53
C TYR A 65 3.29 6.05 -3.10
N PRO A 66 3.40 5.43 -4.29
CA PRO A 66 2.27 4.75 -4.95
C PRO A 66 1.66 3.57 -4.17
N MET A 67 2.38 3.04 -3.18
CA MET A 67 1.90 1.95 -2.33
C MET A 67 0.99 2.40 -1.19
N LEU A 68 1.02 3.69 -0.85
CA LEU A 68 0.17 4.30 0.17
C LEU A 68 -1.11 4.82 -0.48
N ARG A 69 -2.26 4.68 0.20
CA ARG A 69 -3.57 4.99 -0.39
C ARG A 69 -4.53 5.59 0.59
N GLU A 70 -5.39 6.45 0.06
CA GLU A 70 -6.51 7.05 0.78
C GLU A 70 -7.79 6.21 0.66
N GLN A 71 -7.80 5.18 -0.19
CA GLN A 71 -8.94 4.26 -0.36
C GLN A 71 -8.48 2.80 -0.25
N PRO A 72 -9.28 1.94 0.42
CA PRO A 72 -8.89 0.57 0.66
C PRO A 72 -8.94 -0.25 -0.62
N TRP A 73 -8.10 -1.26 -0.64
CA TRP A 73 -8.16 -2.30 -1.65
C TRP A 73 -9.13 -3.41 -1.31
N GLY A 74 -9.37 -4.28 -2.29
CA GLY A 74 -9.99 -5.55 -2.00
C GLY A 74 -9.14 -6.34 -1.01
N LYS A 75 -9.79 -7.26 -0.29
CA LYS A 75 -9.16 -8.11 0.73
C LYS A 75 -7.87 -8.77 0.27
N LYS A 76 -7.79 -9.13 -1.02
CA LYS A 76 -6.59 -9.60 -1.70
C LYS A 76 -6.22 -8.64 -2.81
N HIS A 77 -5.12 -7.93 -2.62
CA HIS A 77 -4.58 -7.04 -3.62
C HIS A 77 -3.53 -7.76 -4.48
N VAL A 78 -3.86 -7.97 -5.76
CA VAL A 78 -2.99 -8.64 -6.74
C VAL A 78 -2.27 -7.58 -7.58
N ARG A 79 -0.95 -7.71 -7.68
CA ARG A 79 -0.10 -6.83 -8.46
C ARG A 79 0.59 -7.62 -9.57
N VAL A 80 0.66 -7.03 -10.75
CA VAL A 80 1.34 -7.63 -11.91
C VAL A 80 2.47 -6.72 -12.36
N CYS A 81 3.69 -7.23 -12.47
CA CYS A 81 4.83 -6.47 -12.97
C CYS A 81 4.65 -6.16 -14.47
N ARG A 82 4.69 -4.88 -14.86
CA ARG A 82 4.61 -4.45 -16.28
C ARG A 82 5.93 -4.00 -16.89
N THR A 83 7.03 -4.02 -16.14
CA THR A 83 8.33 -3.56 -16.65
C THR A 83 8.90 -4.56 -17.67
N LEU A 84 9.83 -4.08 -18.50
CA LEU A 84 10.30 -4.72 -19.74
C LEU A 84 10.47 -6.25 -19.68
N PRO A 85 11.19 -6.87 -18.72
CA PRO A 85 11.35 -8.33 -18.70
C PRO A 85 10.04 -9.10 -18.51
N CYS A 86 9.13 -8.60 -17.67
CA CYS A 86 7.81 -9.21 -17.47
C CYS A 86 6.88 -8.94 -18.65
N ALA A 87 6.96 -7.75 -19.25
CA ALA A 87 6.23 -7.43 -20.47
C ALA A 87 6.60 -8.37 -21.62
N LEU A 88 7.90 -8.62 -21.86
CA LEU A 88 8.39 -9.56 -22.87
C LEU A 88 7.96 -11.00 -22.62
N ARG A 89 7.71 -11.37 -21.35
CA ARG A 89 7.18 -12.68 -20.97
C ARG A 89 5.66 -12.72 -20.84
N GLY A 90 4.97 -11.69 -21.30
CA GLY A 90 3.51 -11.70 -21.44
C GLY A 90 2.73 -11.23 -20.20
N SER A 91 3.29 -10.39 -19.33
CA SER A 91 2.58 -9.91 -18.14
C SER A 91 1.26 -9.20 -18.44
N TYR A 92 1.12 -8.52 -19.58
CA TYR A 92 -0.17 -7.96 -20.02
C TYR A 92 -1.23 -9.03 -20.29
N ALA A 93 -0.85 -10.17 -20.89
CA ALA A 93 -1.75 -11.31 -21.10
C ALA A 93 -2.10 -12.00 -19.77
N THR A 94 -1.13 -12.10 -18.85
CA THR A 94 -1.36 -12.54 -17.46
C THR A 94 -2.39 -11.66 -16.76
N CYS A 95 -2.22 -10.33 -16.80
CA CYS A 95 -3.17 -9.38 -16.22
C CYS A 95 -4.58 -9.55 -16.81
N LYS A 96 -4.72 -9.72 -18.14
CA LYS A 96 -6.03 -9.97 -18.77
C LYS A 96 -6.67 -11.29 -18.37
N THR A 97 -5.85 -12.31 -18.09
CA THR A 97 -6.35 -13.58 -17.56
C THR A 97 -6.83 -13.42 -16.11
N LEU A 98 -6.10 -12.65 -15.30
CA LEU A 98 -6.48 -12.34 -13.93
C LEU A 98 -7.77 -11.50 -13.89
N GLU A 99 -7.93 -10.51 -14.77
CA GLU A 99 -9.18 -9.74 -14.86
C GLU A 99 -10.41 -10.64 -15.01
N LYS A 100 -10.33 -11.64 -15.91
CA LYS A 100 -11.41 -12.60 -16.17
C LYS A 100 -11.66 -13.54 -14.99
N LYS A 101 -10.59 -14.05 -14.37
CA LYS A 101 -10.68 -15.01 -13.26
C LYS A 101 -11.18 -14.38 -11.96
N LEU A 102 -10.75 -13.16 -11.68
CA LEU A 102 -11.04 -12.45 -10.44
C LEU A 102 -12.29 -11.56 -10.56
N GLY A 103 -12.79 -11.31 -11.78
CA GLY A 103 -13.96 -10.47 -12.00
C GLY A 103 -13.71 -8.99 -11.66
N VAL A 104 -12.47 -8.51 -11.88
CA VAL A 104 -12.06 -7.14 -11.57
C VAL A 104 -11.21 -6.58 -12.70
N LYS A 105 -11.33 -5.29 -12.99
CA LYS A 105 -10.46 -4.61 -13.96
C LYS A 105 -9.18 -4.14 -13.30
N GLU A 106 -8.10 -4.04 -14.07
CA GLU A 106 -6.88 -3.39 -13.59
C GLU A 106 -7.20 -1.96 -13.13
N GLY A 107 -6.62 -1.57 -11.99
CA GLY A 107 -6.89 -0.31 -11.29
C GLY A 107 -8.15 -0.30 -10.42
N HIS A 108 -8.90 -1.40 -10.32
CA HIS A 108 -10.20 -1.43 -9.64
C HIS A 108 -10.27 -2.47 -8.52
N VAL A 109 -11.33 -2.37 -7.71
CA VAL A 109 -11.77 -3.36 -6.72
C VAL A 109 -13.00 -4.09 -7.27
N SER A 110 -13.09 -5.40 -7.06
CA SER A 110 -14.27 -6.18 -7.43
C SER A 110 -15.49 -5.74 -6.62
N GLU A 111 -16.69 -5.90 -7.18
CA GLU A 111 -17.95 -5.47 -6.53
C GLU A 111 -18.17 -6.12 -5.15
N ASN A 112 -17.64 -7.34 -4.96
CA ASN A 112 -17.71 -8.05 -3.68
C ASN A 112 -16.58 -7.68 -2.69
N GLY A 113 -15.66 -6.79 -3.06
CA GLY A 113 -14.55 -6.36 -2.21
C GLY A 113 -13.46 -7.41 -1.96
N GLU A 114 -13.52 -8.58 -2.60
CA GLU A 114 -12.54 -9.66 -2.34
C GLU A 114 -11.20 -9.42 -3.05
N TYR A 115 -11.20 -8.83 -4.24
CA TYR A 115 -9.99 -8.67 -5.05
C TYR A 115 -9.83 -7.24 -5.54
N SER A 116 -8.58 -6.77 -5.58
CA SER A 116 -8.18 -5.65 -6.42
C SER A 116 -7.00 -6.07 -7.29
N LEU A 117 -6.91 -5.49 -8.47
CA LEU A 117 -5.86 -5.81 -9.45
C LEU A 117 -5.21 -4.52 -9.91
N GLU A 118 -3.88 -4.44 -9.88
CA GLU A 118 -3.15 -3.31 -10.46
C GLU A 118 -1.86 -3.76 -11.17
N PHE A 119 -1.37 -2.93 -12.07
CA PHE A 119 0.02 -3.01 -12.47
C PHE A 119 0.96 -2.42 -11.41
N MET A 120 2.11 -3.06 -11.26
CA MET A 120 3.26 -2.53 -10.52
C MET A 120 4.48 -2.48 -11.44
N GLU A 121 5.43 -1.62 -11.09
CA GLU A 121 6.74 -1.60 -11.73
C GLU A 121 7.60 -2.80 -11.29
N CYS A 122 8.89 -2.77 -11.58
CA CYS A 122 9.79 -3.90 -11.41
C CYS A 122 9.77 -4.44 -9.97
N LEU A 123 9.39 -5.72 -9.83
CA LEU A 123 9.39 -6.46 -8.56
C LEU A 123 10.73 -7.19 -8.29
N ALA A 124 11.75 -6.92 -9.11
CA ALA A 124 13.10 -7.45 -8.98
C ALA A 124 13.26 -8.99 -9.04
N ASP A 125 12.21 -9.74 -9.39
CA ASP A 125 12.27 -11.19 -9.62
C ASP A 125 12.17 -11.53 -11.12
N CYS A 126 13.12 -10.98 -11.89
CA CYS A 126 13.15 -11.18 -13.32
C CYS A 126 13.52 -12.62 -13.72
N GLY A 127 13.91 -13.52 -12.82
CA GLY A 127 14.13 -14.93 -13.16
C GLY A 127 12.80 -15.63 -13.45
N GLU A 128 11.81 -15.40 -12.58
CA GLU A 128 10.54 -16.12 -12.53
C GLU A 128 9.37 -15.39 -13.21
N GLY A 129 9.64 -14.28 -13.89
CA GLY A 129 8.55 -13.50 -14.46
C GLY A 129 7.77 -14.23 -15.58
N PRO A 130 6.54 -13.79 -15.90
CA PRO A 130 5.87 -12.62 -15.35
C PRO A 130 5.54 -12.78 -13.86
N VAL A 131 5.92 -11.77 -13.08
CA VAL A 131 5.68 -11.68 -11.63
C VAL A 131 4.37 -10.99 -11.37
#